data_AF-A0A7C1CJE7-F1
#
_entry.id   AF-A0A7C1CJE7-F1
#
_cell.length_a   1.000
_cell.length_b   1.000
_cell.length_c   1.000
_cell.angle_alpha   90.00
_cell.angle_beta   90.00
_cell.angle_gamma   90.00
#
_symmetry.space_group_name_H-M   'P 1'
#
loop_
_entity.id
_entity.type
_entity.pdbx_description
1 polymer ?
#
loop_
_entity_poly.entity_id
_entity_poly.type
_entity_poly.pdbx_seq_one_letter_code
_entity_poly.pdbx_strand_id
1 'polypeptide(L)'
;MADERRKMTRVIWILGGVFVVLSALWIASLYGLLPLNYTVAKTPRELLAFLQSPRDDMRGIRVNKHLLDIGKRPSLQIVQGYGELMYLMRPYRQMQYRARNLTRAEVMDFCTNITGGDLEVLRSRVSEGLHPDVAYAGRINGRSVAIVNATQFTYIVTGLMENPLLLSQVDLAKRLGMDDATVLRDLIPFQERWLDEFLASPAFDARYPTQFFLPGDDLLVTWIKELR
;
A
#
# COMPACT_ATOMS: atom_id res chain seq x y z
N MET A 1 32.38 -40.43 -31.55
CA MET A 1 33.02 -39.75 -30.41
C MET A 1 33.42 -38.29 -30.68
N ALA A 2 34.20 -37.96 -31.73
CA ALA A 2 34.63 -36.55 -31.97
C ALA A 2 33.48 -35.62 -32.41
N ASP A 3 32.56 -36.11 -33.25
CA ASP A 3 31.41 -35.33 -33.73
C ASP A 3 30.35 -35.07 -32.65
N GLU A 4 30.13 -36.02 -31.75
CA GLU A 4 29.25 -35.85 -30.59
C GLU A 4 29.82 -34.82 -29.62
N ARG A 5 31.15 -34.83 -29.37
CA ARG A 5 31.80 -33.80 -28.55
C ARG A 5 31.63 -32.40 -29.16
N ARG A 6 31.82 -32.23 -30.47
CA ARG A 6 31.60 -30.94 -31.16
C ARG A 6 30.15 -30.47 -31.08
N LYS A 7 29.17 -31.37 -31.27
CA LYS A 7 27.75 -31.04 -31.11
C LYS A 7 27.43 -30.64 -29.67
N MET A 8 27.95 -31.38 -28.68
CA MET A 8 27.74 -31.09 -27.26
C MET A 8 28.38 -29.77 -26.85
N THR A 9 29.59 -29.47 -27.32
CA THR A 9 30.23 -28.16 -27.10
C THR A 9 29.40 -27.03 -27.71
N ARG A 10 28.88 -27.20 -28.94
CA ARG A 10 28.04 -26.18 -29.59
C ARG A 10 26.72 -25.96 -28.83
N VAL A 11 26.10 -27.01 -28.30
CA VAL A 11 24.90 -26.92 -27.46
C VAL A 11 25.19 -26.20 -26.13
N ILE A 12 26.31 -26.50 -25.47
CA ILE A 12 26.74 -25.82 -24.25
C ILE A 12 26.95 -24.31 -24.48
N TRP A 13 27.58 -23.93 -25.60
CA TRP A 13 27.76 -22.52 -25.96
C TRP A 13 26.42 -21.81 -26.22
N ILE A 14 25.47 -22.48 -26.87
CA ILE A 14 24.12 -21.92 -27.09
C ILE A 14 23.39 -21.74 -25.77
N LEU A 15 23.40 -22.74 -24.89
CA LEU A 15 22.80 -22.66 -23.55
C LEU A 15 23.44 -21.56 -22.70
N GLY A 16 24.78 -21.44 -22.73
CA GLY A 16 25.51 -20.37 -22.06
C GLY A 16 25.11 -18.99 -22.59
N GLY A 17 25.00 -18.83 -23.91
CA GLY A 17 24.52 -17.60 -24.53
C GLY A 17 23.10 -17.22 -24.10
N VAL A 18 22.17 -18.18 -24.11
CA VAL A 18 20.78 -17.99 -23.64
C VAL A 18 20.75 -17.58 -22.17
N PHE A 19 21.55 -18.24 -21.31
CA PHE A 19 21.63 -17.91 -19.90
C PHE A 19 22.16 -16.49 -19.64
N VAL A 20 23.17 -16.04 -20.38
CA VAL A 20 23.70 -14.67 -20.29
C VAL A 20 22.65 -13.65 -20.69
N VAL A 21 21.91 -13.89 -21.79
CA VAL A 21 20.83 -13.01 -22.23
C VAL A 21 19.71 -12.95 -21.19
N LEU A 22 19.27 -14.09 -20.65
CA LEU A 22 18.25 -14.14 -19.60
C LEU A 22 18.71 -13.44 -18.32
N SER A 23 19.97 -13.60 -17.93
CA SER A 23 20.54 -12.94 -16.75
C SER A 23 20.60 -11.42 -16.93
N ALA A 24 21.01 -10.95 -18.11
CA ALA A 24 21.01 -9.52 -18.45
C ALA A 24 19.59 -8.93 -18.43
N LEU A 25 18.60 -9.63 -19.00
CA LEU A 25 17.19 -9.24 -18.95
C LEU A 25 16.66 -9.21 -17.52
N TRP A 26 17.05 -10.18 -16.69
CA TRP A 26 16.63 -10.25 -15.29
C TRP A 26 17.24 -9.13 -14.44
N ILE A 27 18.52 -8.84 -14.63
CA ILE A 27 19.21 -7.71 -14.00
C ILE A 27 18.60 -6.38 -14.46
N ALA A 28 18.38 -6.21 -15.77
CA ALA A 28 17.70 -5.03 -16.31
C ALA A 28 16.27 -4.88 -15.75
N SER A 29 15.57 -6.00 -15.50
CA SER A 29 14.28 -5.98 -14.81
C SER A 29 14.39 -5.55 -13.35
N LEU A 30 15.41 -5.99 -12.60
CA LEU A 30 15.66 -5.56 -11.21
C LEU A 30 16.00 -4.06 -11.09
N TYR A 31 16.62 -3.49 -12.13
CA TYR A 31 16.90 -2.05 -12.23
C TYR A 31 15.73 -1.26 -12.84
N GLY A 32 14.63 -1.91 -13.23
CA GLY A 32 13.43 -1.26 -13.76
C GLY A 32 13.53 -0.78 -15.20
N LEU A 33 14.51 -1.26 -15.98
CA LEU A 33 14.65 -0.99 -17.42
C LEU A 33 13.70 -1.85 -18.27
N LEU A 34 13.21 -2.97 -17.73
CA LEU A 34 12.25 -3.87 -18.37
C LEU A 34 11.10 -4.26 -17.41
N PRO A 35 9.82 -4.12 -17.80
CA PRO A 35 8.66 -4.34 -16.93
C PRO A 35 8.31 -5.84 -16.81
N LEU A 36 9.30 -6.70 -16.61
CA LEU A 36 9.09 -8.16 -16.55
C LEU A 36 8.57 -8.63 -15.18
N ASN A 37 8.76 -7.84 -14.11
CA ASN A 37 8.44 -8.27 -12.73
C ASN A 37 7.63 -7.26 -11.91
N TYR A 38 7.73 -5.96 -12.17
CA TYR A 38 7.00 -4.91 -11.46
C TYR A 38 6.92 -3.64 -12.32
N THR A 39 5.89 -2.82 -12.09
CA THR A 39 5.73 -1.48 -12.70
C THR A 39 6.36 -0.43 -11.78
N VAL A 40 6.89 0.67 -12.32
CA VAL A 40 7.39 1.79 -11.51
C VAL A 40 6.48 2.99 -11.72
N ALA A 41 5.96 3.56 -10.63
CA ALA A 41 5.26 4.84 -10.62
C ALA A 41 6.16 5.90 -9.97
N LYS A 42 6.55 6.90 -10.76
CA LYS A 42 7.41 8.02 -10.35
C LYS A 42 6.60 9.23 -9.89
N THR A 43 5.32 9.30 -10.27
CA THR A 43 4.39 10.36 -9.89
C THR A 43 3.08 9.76 -9.39
N PRO A 44 2.28 10.50 -8.58
CA PRO A 44 0.93 10.08 -8.22
C PRO A 44 0.02 9.85 -9.43
N ARG A 45 0.16 10.66 -10.49
CA ARG A 45 -0.56 10.43 -11.75
C ARG A 45 -0.31 9.03 -12.34
N GLU A 46 0.94 8.59 -12.38
CA GLU A 46 1.30 7.26 -12.86
C GLU A 46 0.70 6.15 -11.96
N LEU A 47 0.66 6.38 -10.65
CA LEU A 47 0.01 5.46 -9.71
C LEU A 47 -1.50 5.37 -9.96
N LEU A 48 -2.19 6.50 -10.14
CA LEU A 48 -3.62 6.49 -10.42
C LEU A 48 -3.93 5.77 -11.73
N ALA A 49 -3.16 6.03 -12.80
CA ALA A 49 -3.30 5.35 -14.07
C ALA A 49 -3.11 3.83 -13.92
N PHE A 50 -2.15 3.41 -13.09
CA PHE A 50 -1.98 2.01 -12.73
C PHE A 50 -3.23 1.44 -12.01
N LEU A 51 -3.77 2.16 -11.02
CA LEU A 51 -4.97 1.73 -10.27
C LEU A 51 -6.23 1.69 -11.14
N GLN A 52 -6.30 2.46 -12.22
CA GLN A 52 -7.42 2.47 -13.17
C GLN A 52 -7.26 1.44 -14.30
N SER A 53 -6.05 0.92 -14.53
CA SER A 53 -5.76 0.01 -15.65
C SER A 53 -6.57 -1.30 -15.58
N PRO A 54 -7.25 -1.73 -16.65
CA PRO A 54 -8.16 -2.89 -16.63
C PRO A 54 -7.47 -4.26 -16.44
N ARG A 55 -6.16 -4.34 -16.22
CA ARG A 55 -5.49 -5.62 -15.94
C ARG A 55 -5.72 -5.99 -14.48
N ASP A 56 -6.44 -7.10 -14.26
CA ASP A 56 -6.75 -7.63 -12.93
C ASP A 56 -5.52 -8.24 -12.22
N ASP A 57 -4.48 -8.62 -12.98
CA ASP A 57 -3.30 -9.35 -12.50
C ASP A 57 -2.04 -8.47 -12.43
N MET A 58 -2.05 -7.39 -11.65
CA MET A 58 -0.83 -6.56 -11.53
C MET A 58 0.06 -7.04 -10.37
N ARG A 59 1.01 -7.91 -10.72
CA ARG A 59 1.98 -8.60 -9.84
C ARG A 59 3.13 -7.71 -9.36
N GLY A 60 2.88 -6.47 -8.94
CA GLY A 60 3.88 -5.65 -8.26
C GLY A 60 4.06 -4.24 -8.84
N ILE A 61 4.11 -3.25 -7.95
CA ILE A 61 4.39 -1.84 -8.24
C ILE A 61 5.45 -1.31 -7.27
N ARG A 62 6.42 -0.56 -7.80
CA ARG A 62 7.36 0.25 -7.03
C ARG A 62 6.90 1.70 -7.07
N VAL A 63 6.59 2.27 -5.92
CA VAL A 63 6.06 3.63 -5.78
C VAL A 63 6.58 4.25 -4.50
N ASN A 64 7.13 5.47 -4.55
CA ASN A 64 7.64 6.20 -3.38
C ASN A 64 8.50 5.35 -2.40
N LYS A 65 9.47 4.60 -2.96
CA LYS A 65 10.32 3.62 -2.25
C LYS A 65 9.60 2.41 -1.65
N HIS A 66 8.29 2.30 -1.77
CA HIS A 66 7.55 1.08 -1.51
C HIS A 66 7.70 0.09 -2.65
N LEU A 67 7.65 -1.20 -2.33
CA LEU A 67 7.49 -2.29 -3.28
C LEU A 67 6.28 -3.11 -2.86
N LEU A 68 5.18 -2.99 -3.61
CA LEU A 68 3.85 -3.44 -3.20
C LEU A 68 3.25 -4.35 -4.26
N ASP A 69 2.49 -5.37 -3.85
CA ASP A 69 1.49 -6.00 -4.70
C ASP A 69 0.13 -5.36 -4.43
N ILE A 70 -0.52 -4.87 -5.48
CA ILE A 70 -1.86 -4.27 -5.41
C ILE A 70 -2.79 -5.06 -6.34
N GLY A 71 -3.67 -5.86 -5.76
CA GLY A 71 -4.68 -6.63 -6.48
C GLY A 71 -6.03 -5.93 -6.48
N LYS A 72 -6.72 -5.92 -7.62
CA LYS A 72 -8.12 -5.47 -7.72
C LYS A 72 -9.01 -6.67 -7.41
N ARG A 73 -9.83 -6.60 -6.36
CA ARG A 73 -10.72 -7.72 -6.01
C ARG A 73 -12.11 -7.21 -5.62
N PRO A 74 -13.08 -7.26 -6.56
CA PRO A 74 -14.46 -6.86 -6.28
C PRO A 74 -15.10 -7.62 -5.10
N SER A 75 -14.69 -8.87 -4.86
CA SER A 75 -15.27 -9.73 -3.81
C SER A 75 -14.75 -9.47 -2.39
N LEU A 76 -13.81 -8.54 -2.20
CA LEU A 76 -13.23 -8.23 -0.89
C LEU A 76 -13.79 -6.96 -0.23
N GLN A 77 -14.97 -6.51 -0.67
CA GLN A 77 -15.65 -5.38 -0.06
C GLN A 77 -15.94 -5.64 1.42
N ILE A 78 -15.35 -4.82 2.29
CA ILE A 78 -15.56 -4.87 3.75
C ILE A 78 -16.68 -3.94 4.23
N VAL A 79 -17.15 -3.04 3.36
CA VAL A 79 -18.26 -2.12 3.58
C VAL A 79 -19.37 -2.48 2.60
N GLN A 80 -20.52 -2.94 3.09
CA GLN A 80 -21.66 -3.23 2.24
C GLN A 80 -22.22 -1.94 1.65
N GLY A 81 -22.51 -1.93 0.34
CA GLY A 81 -23.04 -0.76 -0.36
C GLY A 81 -21.99 0.22 -0.88
N TYR A 82 -20.68 -0.02 -0.63
CA TYR A 82 -19.62 0.75 -1.28
C TYR A 82 -19.59 0.43 -2.78
N GLY A 83 -19.84 1.44 -3.62
CA GLY A 83 -20.03 1.27 -5.06
C GLY A 83 -18.74 1.09 -5.87
N GLU A 84 -17.57 1.32 -5.27
CA GLU A 84 -16.29 1.22 -5.96
C GLU A 84 -15.49 -0.05 -5.61
N LEU A 85 -14.41 -0.26 -6.37
CA LEU A 85 -13.45 -1.32 -6.12
C LEU A 85 -12.61 -1.01 -4.88
N MET A 86 -12.47 -1.99 -4.00
CA MET A 86 -11.42 -1.99 -2.99
C MET A 86 -10.17 -2.70 -3.52
N TYR A 87 -9.02 -2.19 -3.10
CA TYR A 87 -7.70 -2.67 -3.48
C TYR A 87 -7.10 -3.50 -2.37
N LEU A 88 -6.58 -4.67 -2.75
CA LEU A 88 -5.86 -5.55 -1.86
C LEU A 88 -4.37 -5.20 -1.92
N MET A 89 -3.83 -4.56 -0.88
CA MET A 89 -2.42 -4.17 -0.83
C MET A 89 -1.62 -5.04 0.15
N ARG A 90 -0.45 -5.49 -0.30
CA ARG A 90 0.54 -6.20 0.53
C ARG A 90 1.96 -5.83 0.10
N PRO A 91 2.97 -5.99 0.97
CA PRO A 91 4.36 -5.92 0.54
C PRO A 91 4.66 -6.96 -0.55
N TYR A 92 5.43 -6.57 -1.57
CA TYR A 92 5.70 -7.40 -2.73
C TYR A 92 6.36 -8.74 -2.36
N ARG A 93 5.81 -9.85 -2.89
CA ARG A 93 6.30 -11.23 -2.66
C ARG A 93 6.35 -11.69 -1.19
N GLN A 94 5.83 -10.90 -0.25
CA GLN A 94 5.74 -11.31 1.14
C GLN A 94 4.35 -11.90 1.43
N MET A 95 4.11 -13.13 0.93
CA MET A 95 2.82 -13.82 1.06
C MET A 95 2.38 -14.07 2.51
N GLN A 96 3.31 -14.03 3.46
CA GLN A 96 3.03 -14.21 4.89
C GLN A 96 2.36 -12.99 5.53
N TYR A 97 2.46 -11.80 4.91
CA TYR A 97 1.82 -10.61 5.46
C TYR A 97 0.35 -10.57 5.08
N ARG A 98 -0.48 -10.29 6.09
CA ARG A 98 -1.92 -10.10 5.88
C ARG A 98 -2.14 -8.92 4.94
N ALA A 99 -2.85 -9.19 3.87
CA ALA A 99 -3.22 -8.18 2.91
C ALA A 99 -4.29 -7.24 3.50
N ARG A 100 -4.26 -5.98 3.06
CA ARG A 100 -5.15 -4.91 3.53
C ARG A 100 -6.13 -4.56 2.42
N ASN A 101 -7.38 -4.29 2.80
CA ASN A 101 -8.38 -3.73 1.90
C ASN A 101 -8.33 -2.21 2.03
N LEU A 102 -8.12 -1.53 0.92
CA LEU A 102 -8.03 -0.07 0.88
C LEU A 102 -8.98 0.49 -0.18
N THR A 103 -9.56 1.65 0.08
CA THR A 103 -10.18 2.45 -0.97
C THR A 103 -9.11 3.03 -1.89
N ARG A 104 -9.52 3.59 -3.03
CA ARG A 104 -8.58 4.26 -3.94
C ARG A 104 -7.85 5.41 -3.25
N ALA A 105 -8.58 6.23 -2.50
CA ALA A 105 -8.03 7.34 -1.74
C ALA A 105 -6.99 6.87 -0.71
N GLU A 106 -7.28 5.79 0.02
CA GLU A 106 -6.34 5.22 1.00
C GLU A 106 -5.05 4.70 0.35
N VAL A 107 -5.13 4.06 -0.83
CA VAL A 107 -3.92 3.65 -1.57
C VAL A 107 -3.11 4.87 -2.01
N MET A 108 -3.78 5.88 -2.57
CA MET A 108 -3.14 7.10 -3.06
C MET A 108 -2.48 7.87 -1.90
N ASP A 109 -3.17 8.04 -0.78
CA ASP A 109 -2.65 8.65 0.46
C ASP A 109 -1.42 7.89 0.96
N PHE A 110 -1.53 6.57 1.15
CA PHE A 110 -0.44 5.75 1.67
C PHE A 110 0.82 5.84 0.79
N CYS A 111 0.67 5.71 -0.53
CA CYS A 111 1.81 5.75 -1.45
C CYS A 111 2.38 7.16 -1.61
N THR A 112 1.63 8.20 -1.26
CA THR A 112 2.04 9.60 -1.37
C THR A 112 2.74 10.04 -0.09
N ASN A 113 2.07 9.91 1.04
CA ASN A 113 2.41 10.66 2.25
C ASN A 113 3.49 10.03 3.14
N ILE A 114 3.80 8.75 2.94
CA ILE A 114 4.90 8.09 3.64
C ILE A 114 5.76 7.31 2.64
N THR A 115 7.08 7.37 2.78
CA THR A 115 7.96 6.52 1.97
C THR A 115 8.10 5.14 2.60
N GLY A 116 8.49 4.14 1.81
CA GLY A 116 8.74 2.79 2.34
C GLY A 116 9.77 2.76 3.48
N GLY A 117 10.81 3.62 3.41
CA GLY A 117 11.81 3.73 4.46
C GLY A 117 11.27 4.38 5.74
N ASP A 118 10.53 5.48 5.60
CA ASP A 118 9.98 6.20 6.75
C ASP A 118 8.92 5.36 7.48
N LEU A 119 8.17 4.54 6.76
CA LEU A 119 7.23 3.59 7.34
C LEU A 119 7.93 2.54 8.22
N GLU A 120 9.06 1.99 7.78
CA GLU A 120 9.81 1.02 8.58
C GLU A 120 10.43 1.68 9.82
N VAL A 121 10.92 2.92 9.71
CA VAL A 121 11.37 3.71 10.86
C VAL A 121 10.25 3.93 11.86
N LEU A 122 9.06 4.33 11.39
CA LEU A 122 7.89 4.53 12.23
C LEU A 122 7.47 3.23 12.94
N ARG A 123 7.46 2.10 12.23
CA ARG A 123 7.18 0.77 12.80
C ARG A 123 8.18 0.35 13.87
N SER A 124 9.48 0.58 13.65
CA SER A 124 10.51 0.27 14.64
C SER A 124 10.26 1.05 15.93
N ARG A 125 10.05 2.36 15.81
CA ARG A 125 9.76 3.24 16.96
C ARG A 125 8.54 2.77 17.74
N VAL A 126 7.43 2.47 17.05
CA VAL A 126 6.20 1.99 17.71
C VAL A 126 6.43 0.63 18.38
N SER A 127 7.21 -0.27 17.77
CA SER A 127 7.57 -1.56 18.38
C SER A 127 8.46 -1.41 19.62
N GLU A 128 9.27 -0.36 19.68
CA GLU A 128 10.10 0.01 20.83
C GLU A 128 9.30 0.74 21.93
N GLY A 129 7.99 0.93 21.75
CA GLY A 129 7.13 1.67 22.68
C GLY A 129 7.22 3.19 22.55
N LEU A 130 7.93 3.69 21.54
CA LEU A 130 7.94 5.10 21.18
C LEU A 130 6.75 5.39 20.28
N HIS A 131 5.86 6.28 20.72
CA HIS A 131 4.69 6.67 19.94
C HIS A 131 4.81 8.14 19.52
N PRO A 132 5.60 8.45 18.47
CA PRO A 132 5.55 9.78 17.87
C PRO A 132 4.14 10.01 17.32
N ASP A 133 3.59 11.21 17.53
CA ASP A 133 2.31 11.63 16.94
C ASP A 133 1.12 10.68 17.21
N VAL A 134 0.92 10.34 18.49
CA VAL A 134 -0.26 9.60 18.96
C VAL A 134 -1.53 10.39 18.65
N ALA A 135 -2.34 9.86 17.74
CA ALA A 135 -3.65 10.42 17.44
C ALA A 135 -4.68 10.05 18.51
N TYR A 136 -4.53 8.86 19.10
CA TYR A 136 -5.37 8.40 20.20
C TYR A 136 -4.61 7.46 21.13
N ALA A 137 -4.79 7.63 22.44
CA ALA A 137 -4.44 6.64 23.45
C ALA A 137 -5.59 6.51 24.46
N GLY A 138 -6.01 5.28 24.73
CA GLY A 138 -7.15 5.05 25.62
C GLY A 138 -7.53 3.58 25.73
N ARG A 139 -8.72 3.33 26.29
CA ARG A 139 -9.28 1.98 26.34
C ARG A 139 -10.38 1.83 25.30
N ILE A 140 -10.33 0.73 24.57
CA ILE A 140 -11.38 0.30 23.64
C ILE A 140 -11.72 -1.14 24.00
N ASN A 141 -13.00 -1.43 24.28
CA ASN A 141 -13.45 -2.75 24.71
C ASN A 141 -12.60 -3.34 25.85
N GLY A 142 -12.24 -2.50 26.83
CA GLY A 142 -11.42 -2.87 28.00
C GLY A 142 -9.91 -2.98 27.77
N ARG A 143 -9.44 -2.96 26.51
CA ARG A 143 -8.02 -3.06 26.15
C ARG A 143 -7.39 -1.68 25.98
N SER A 144 -6.17 -1.49 26.47
CA SER A 144 -5.38 -0.28 26.19
C SER A 144 -4.94 -0.30 24.73
N VAL A 145 -5.37 0.70 23.96
CA VAL A 145 -5.09 0.84 22.53
C VAL A 145 -4.44 2.20 22.30
N ALA A 146 -3.38 2.23 21.50
CA ALA A 146 -2.81 3.46 20.97
C ALA A 146 -2.80 3.43 19.44
N ILE A 147 -3.17 4.56 18.83
CA ILE A 147 -3.27 4.77 17.39
C ILE A 147 -2.28 5.88 17.04
N VAL A 148 -1.32 5.56 16.18
CA VAL A 148 -0.30 6.47 15.66
C VAL A 148 -0.57 6.68 14.18
N ASN A 149 -0.57 7.94 13.74
CA ASN A 149 -0.80 8.27 12.33
C ASN A 149 0.45 7.92 11.51
N ALA A 150 0.27 7.15 10.44
CA ALA A 150 1.30 6.93 9.43
C ALA A 150 1.09 7.84 8.23
N THR A 151 -0.16 8.02 7.81
CA THR A 151 -0.62 8.96 6.78
C THR A 151 -2.00 9.50 7.17
N GLN A 152 -2.71 10.19 6.28
CA GLN A 152 -4.03 10.74 6.60
C GLN A 152 -5.09 9.65 6.82
N PHE A 153 -4.96 8.51 6.14
CA PHE A 153 -5.90 7.40 6.24
C PHE A 153 -5.25 6.07 6.65
N THR A 154 -4.00 6.09 7.12
CA THR A 154 -3.30 4.88 7.56
C THR A 154 -2.70 5.05 8.93
N TYR A 155 -2.84 4.02 9.77
CA TYR A 155 -2.48 4.04 11.18
C TYR A 155 -1.61 2.86 11.57
N ILE A 156 -0.69 3.06 12.50
CA ILE A 156 -0.11 1.97 13.28
C ILE A 156 -0.85 1.89 14.62
N VAL A 157 -1.46 0.73 14.87
CA VAL A 157 -2.29 0.49 16.03
C VAL A 157 -1.65 -0.55 16.93
N THR A 158 -1.55 -0.25 18.21
CA THR A 158 -1.05 -1.15 19.25
C THR A 158 -2.16 -1.55 20.23
N GLY A 159 -2.01 -2.69 20.90
CA GLY A 159 -2.97 -3.14 21.93
C GLY A 159 -4.22 -3.87 21.41
N LEU A 160 -4.44 -3.90 20.08
CA LEU A 160 -5.45 -4.78 19.47
C LEU A 160 -4.95 -6.24 19.33
N MET A 161 -3.65 -6.41 19.11
CA MET A 161 -2.91 -7.67 18.98
C MET A 161 -1.57 -7.54 19.71
N GLU A 162 -0.84 -8.67 19.85
CA GLU A 162 0.51 -8.68 20.46
C GLU A 162 1.49 -7.78 19.71
N ASN A 163 1.43 -7.77 18.37
CA ASN A 163 2.29 -6.95 17.53
C ASN A 163 1.55 -5.72 16.99
N PRO A 164 2.23 -4.56 16.80
CA PRO A 164 1.66 -3.40 16.14
C PRO A 164 1.10 -3.75 14.75
N LEU A 165 -0.12 -3.26 14.46
CA LEU A 165 -0.80 -3.48 13.19
C LEU A 165 -0.81 -2.19 12.38
N LEU A 166 -0.38 -2.25 11.12
CA LEU A 166 -0.65 -1.17 10.16
C LEU A 166 -2.03 -1.42 9.52
N LEU A 167 -2.97 -0.50 9.73
CA LEU A 167 -4.38 -0.59 9.30
C LEU A 167 -4.77 0.67 8.51
N SER A 168 -5.62 0.51 7.49
CA SER A 168 -6.28 1.64 6.82
C SER A 168 -7.45 2.16 7.66
N GLN A 169 -7.93 3.35 7.35
CA GLN A 169 -9.04 4.00 8.06
C GLN A 169 -10.29 3.14 8.04
N VAL A 170 -10.68 2.62 6.88
CA VAL A 170 -11.87 1.77 6.78
C VAL A 170 -11.66 0.44 7.50
N ASP A 171 -10.52 -0.24 7.36
CA ASP A 171 -10.26 -1.51 8.06
C ASP A 171 -10.27 -1.31 9.59
N LEU A 172 -9.66 -0.22 10.08
CA LEU A 172 -9.68 0.11 11.51
C LEU A 172 -11.10 0.43 11.98
N ALA A 173 -11.85 1.29 11.27
CA ALA A 173 -13.23 1.63 11.60
C ALA A 173 -14.11 0.37 11.72
N LYS A 174 -14.03 -0.53 10.75
CA LYS A 174 -14.78 -1.79 10.75
C LYS A 174 -14.41 -2.69 11.92
N ARG A 175 -13.12 -2.80 12.28
CA ARG A 175 -12.66 -3.59 13.43
C ARG A 175 -13.10 -3.01 14.77
N LEU A 176 -13.26 -1.69 14.84
CA LEU A 176 -13.74 -0.99 16.03
C LEU A 176 -15.27 -0.98 16.13
N GLY A 177 -15.97 -1.56 15.15
CA GLY A 177 -17.43 -1.71 15.18
C GLY A 177 -18.20 -0.55 14.57
N MET A 178 -17.56 0.34 13.82
CA MET A 178 -18.27 1.34 13.03
C MET A 178 -19.15 0.64 11.98
N ASP A 179 -20.44 0.99 11.96
CA ASP A 179 -21.41 0.41 11.04
C ASP A 179 -21.17 0.91 9.61
N ASP A 180 -21.65 0.14 8.61
CA ASP A 180 -21.43 0.48 7.20
C ASP A 180 -22.06 1.81 6.81
N ALA A 181 -23.21 2.18 7.39
CA ALA A 181 -23.88 3.43 7.05
C ALA A 181 -23.07 4.64 7.54
N THR A 182 -22.49 4.57 8.74
CA THR A 182 -21.58 5.61 9.25
C THR A 182 -20.31 5.71 8.39
N VAL A 183 -19.70 4.58 8.00
CA VAL A 183 -18.54 4.59 7.11
C VAL A 183 -18.87 5.27 5.77
N LEU A 184 -20.00 4.90 5.15
CA LEU A 184 -20.45 5.43 3.87
C LEU A 184 -20.87 6.90 3.94
N ARG A 185 -21.42 7.35 5.08
CA ARG A 185 -21.87 8.73 5.27
C ARG A 185 -20.72 9.68 5.61
N ASP A 186 -19.75 9.24 6.41
CA ASP A 186 -18.77 10.14 7.02
C ASP A 186 -17.36 9.94 6.45
N LEU A 187 -16.86 8.70 6.44
CA LEU A 187 -15.46 8.42 6.04
C LEU A 187 -15.28 8.46 4.52
N ILE A 188 -16.16 7.79 3.76
CA ILE A 188 -16.03 7.72 2.30
C ILE A 188 -16.09 9.11 1.64
N PRO A 189 -17.04 10.00 1.97
CA PRO A 189 -17.09 11.32 1.35
C PRO A 189 -15.86 12.18 1.68
N PHE A 190 -15.28 12.02 2.88
CA PHE A 190 -14.03 12.70 3.23
C PHE A 190 -12.85 12.19 2.40
N GLN A 191 -12.76 10.88 2.19
CA GLN A 191 -11.76 10.26 1.34
C GLN A 191 -11.90 10.68 -0.14
N GLU A 192 -13.13 10.78 -0.64
CA GLU A 192 -13.44 11.25 -1.99
C GLU A 192 -13.03 12.71 -2.17
N ARG A 193 -13.41 13.59 -1.23
CA ARG A 193 -12.98 15.00 -1.25
C ARG A 193 -11.46 15.14 -1.22
N TRP A 194 -10.78 14.38 -0.36
CA TRP A 194 -9.31 14.37 -0.32
C TRP A 194 -8.73 13.96 -1.66
N LEU A 195 -9.29 12.94 -2.30
CA LEU A 195 -8.83 12.48 -3.60
C LEU A 195 -9.03 13.57 -4.66
N ASP A 196 -10.22 14.16 -4.75
CA ASP A 196 -10.52 15.22 -5.71
C ASP A 196 -9.60 16.43 -5.57
N GLU A 197 -9.38 16.89 -4.32
CA GLU A 197 -8.45 17.99 -4.04
C GLU A 197 -6.99 17.60 -4.36
N PHE A 198 -6.60 16.36 -4.08
CA PHE A 198 -5.28 15.86 -4.43
C PHE A 198 -5.08 15.84 -5.95
N LEU A 199 -6.04 15.35 -6.71
CA LEU A 199 -6.00 15.30 -8.18
C LEU A 199 -5.89 16.70 -8.81
N ALA A 200 -6.49 17.71 -8.18
CA ALA A 200 -6.39 19.11 -8.61
C ALA A 200 -5.10 19.81 -8.15
N SER A 201 -4.35 19.20 -7.23
CA SER A 201 -3.16 19.82 -6.64
C SER A 201 -1.90 19.67 -7.52
N PRO A 202 -0.93 20.59 -7.41
CA PRO A 202 0.38 20.43 -8.05
C PRO A 202 1.12 19.15 -7.60
N ALA A 203 0.81 18.64 -6.40
CA ALA A 203 1.44 17.45 -5.86
C ALA A 203 1.13 16.19 -6.69
N PHE A 204 0.00 16.16 -7.40
CA PHE A 204 -0.41 15.03 -8.25
C PHE A 204 0.56 14.77 -9.41
N ASP A 205 1.18 15.84 -9.92
CA ASP A 205 2.12 15.81 -11.02
C ASP A 205 3.59 15.84 -10.58
N ALA A 206 3.82 16.08 -9.30
CA ALA A 206 5.16 16.07 -8.71
C ALA A 206 5.77 14.67 -8.74
N ARG A 207 7.09 14.60 -8.90
CA ARG A 207 7.84 13.35 -8.69
C ARG A 207 7.93 13.04 -7.20
N TYR A 208 7.83 11.75 -6.87
CA TYR A 208 8.08 11.29 -5.52
C TYR A 208 9.53 11.59 -5.05
N PRO A 209 9.75 11.86 -3.74
CA PRO A 209 8.73 11.96 -2.69
C PRO A 209 7.93 13.27 -2.80
N THR A 210 6.64 13.19 -2.49
CA THR A 210 5.72 14.34 -2.41
C THR A 210 4.77 14.11 -1.23
N GLN A 211 4.12 15.14 -0.73
CA GLN A 211 3.15 15.04 0.37
C GLN A 211 1.93 15.90 0.08
N PHE A 212 0.77 15.43 0.50
CA PHE A 212 -0.50 16.12 0.37
C PHE A 212 -1.42 15.73 1.53
N PHE A 213 -1.73 16.70 2.39
CA PHE A 213 -2.64 16.54 3.50
C PHE A 213 -3.70 17.62 3.45
N LEU A 214 -4.95 17.25 3.70
CA LEU A 214 -5.99 18.26 3.94
C LEU A 214 -5.94 18.71 5.40
N PRO A 215 -6.14 20.01 5.68
CA PRO A 215 -6.33 20.48 7.04
C PRO A 215 -7.65 19.92 7.60
N GLY A 216 -7.64 19.56 8.89
CA GLY A 216 -8.83 19.11 9.60
C GLY A 216 -8.53 18.01 10.60
N ASP A 217 -9.53 17.71 11.43
CA ASP A 217 -9.46 16.59 12.37
C ASP A 217 -9.61 15.26 11.63
N ASP A 218 -8.92 14.23 12.14
CA ASP A 218 -9.12 12.87 11.69
C ASP A 218 -10.47 12.35 12.18
N LEU A 219 -11.40 12.18 11.24
CA LEU A 219 -12.77 11.75 11.50
C LEU A 219 -12.86 10.43 12.25
N LEU A 220 -11.96 9.47 11.98
CA LEU A 220 -11.98 8.19 12.68
C LEU A 220 -11.56 8.38 14.13
N VAL A 221 -10.49 9.13 14.36
CA VAL A 221 -10.01 9.42 15.72
C VAL A 221 -11.00 10.25 16.52
N THR A 222 -11.67 11.22 15.89
CA THR A 222 -12.76 11.99 16.50
C THR A 222 -13.91 11.07 16.92
N TRP A 223 -14.37 10.20 16.03
CA TRP A 223 -15.40 9.21 16.35
C TRP A 223 -14.98 8.29 17.52
N ILE A 224 -13.74 7.80 17.55
CA ILE A 224 -13.23 6.97 18.66
C ILE A 224 -13.26 7.71 20.00
N LYS A 225 -12.99 9.03 20.00
CA LYS A 225 -13.03 9.85 21.22
C LYS A 225 -14.46 10.01 21.74
N GLU A 226 -15.46 10.01 20.85
CA GLU A 226 -16.88 10.13 21.16
C GLU A 226 -17.55 8.82 21.61
N LEU A 227 -16.93 7.66 21.35
CA LEU A 227 -17.40 6.35 21.84
C LEU A 227 -17.28 6.14 23.37
N ARG A 228 -16.79 7.14 24.11
CA ARG A 228 -16.58 7.08 25.56
C ARG A 228 -17.82 7.43 26.35
#